data_AF-A0A3D2V019-F1
#
_entry.id   AF-A0A3D2V019-F1
#
_cell.length_a   1.000
_cell.length_b   1.000
_cell.length_c   1.000
_cell.angle_alpha   90.00
_cell.angle_beta   90.00
_cell.angle_gamma   90.00
#
_symmetry.space_group_name_H-M   'P 1'
#
loop_
_entity.id
_entity.type
_entity.pdbx_description
1 polymer ?
#
loop_
_entity_poly.entity_id
_entity_poly.type
_entity_poly.pdbx_seq_one_letter_code
_entity_poly.pdbx_strand_id
1 'polypeptide(L)'
;STLSHLLVFTSIGKIHWLRVFSIPDVSRIAKGKSIANLLRLQPGESIASILSVREFEEDKFVMVATERGIVKKTSLMAYSKPRQGGIIGLTVDE
;
A
#
# COMPACT_ATOMS: atom_id res chain seq x y z
N SER A 1 -2.86 -13.18 -8.26
CA SER A 1 -3.27 -13.04 -9.68
C SER A 1 -2.64 -11.76 -10.21
N THR A 2 -2.39 -11.63 -11.51
CA THR A 2 -1.84 -10.39 -12.11
C THR A 2 -2.81 -9.20 -12.03
N LEU A 3 -4.10 -9.50 -11.83
CA LEU A 3 -5.16 -8.52 -11.58
C LEU A 3 -5.24 -8.05 -10.11
N SER A 4 -4.40 -8.62 -9.22
CA SER A 4 -4.40 -8.24 -7.81
C SER A 4 -3.82 -6.85 -7.58
N HIS A 5 -4.26 -6.22 -6.51
CA HIS A 5 -3.73 -4.96 -6.01
C HIS A 5 -2.75 -5.22 -4.88
N LEU A 6 -1.65 -4.48 -4.85
CA LEU A 6 -0.80 -4.36 -3.67
C LEU A 6 -1.17 -3.04 -2.98
N LEU A 7 -1.68 -3.12 -1.76
CA LEU A 7 -1.82 -1.98 -0.87
C LEU A 7 -0.48 -1.72 -0.21
N VAL A 8 0.12 -0.57 -0.46
CA VAL A 8 1.42 -0.18 0.08
C VAL A 8 1.19 0.88 1.15
N PHE A 9 1.55 0.55 2.38
CA PHE A 9 1.46 1.40 3.55
C PHE A 9 2.79 2.09 3.77
N THR A 10 2.77 3.38 4.04
CA THR A 10 3.98 4.19 4.22
C THR A 10 4.17 4.62 5.67
N SER A 11 5.39 5.03 6.02
CA SER A 11 5.77 5.48 7.37
C SER A 11 4.94 6.66 7.87
N ILE A 12 4.41 7.49 6.96
CA ILE A 12 3.55 8.64 7.28
C ILE A 12 2.05 8.29 7.30
N GLY A 13 1.71 7.00 7.25
CA GLY A 13 0.32 6.53 7.32
C GLY A 13 -0.49 6.69 6.03
N LYS A 14 0.17 6.95 4.88
CA LYS A 14 -0.48 6.91 3.57
C LYS A 14 -0.58 5.50 3.03
N ILE A 15 -1.58 5.30 2.18
CA ILE A 15 -1.84 4.04 1.51
C ILE A 15 -1.88 4.30 0.00
N HIS A 16 -1.07 3.56 -0.73
CA HIS A 16 -1.06 3.56 -2.18
C HIS A 16 -1.49 2.21 -2.75
N TRP A 17 -1.97 2.22 -3.99
CA TRP A 17 -2.27 1.01 -4.74
C TRP A 17 -1.25 0.83 -5.84
N LEU A 18 -0.57 -0.31 -5.83
CA LEU A 18 0.26 -0.75 -6.94
C LEU A 18 -0.45 -1.92 -7.62
N ARG A 19 -0.77 -1.76 -8.91
CA ARG A 19 -1.36 -2.86 -9.68
C ARG A 19 -0.24 -3.82 -10.06
N VAL A 20 -0.39 -5.11 -9.82
CA VAL A 20 0.70 -6.08 -10.05
C VAL A 20 1.20 -6.03 -11.50
N PHE A 21 0.31 -5.89 -12.48
CA PHE A 21 0.68 -5.76 -13.90
C PHE A 21 1.49 -4.49 -14.25
N SER A 22 1.52 -3.48 -13.37
CA SER A 22 2.32 -2.26 -13.59
C SER A 22 3.79 -2.43 -13.18
N ILE A 23 4.10 -3.53 -12.51
CA ILE A 23 5.46 -3.90 -12.17
C ILE A 23 6.12 -4.43 -13.46
N PRO A 24 7.26 -3.85 -13.89
CA PRO A 24 7.91 -4.29 -15.11
C PRO A 24 8.40 -5.73 -14.97
N ASP A 25 8.05 -6.57 -15.94
CA ASP A 25 8.63 -7.90 -16.07
C ASP A 25 10.11 -7.78 -16.40
N VAL A 26 10.94 -8.22 -15.49
CA VAL A 26 12.39 -8.23 -15.62
C VAL A 26 12.91 -9.66 -15.55
N SER A 27 14.03 -9.92 -16.21
CA SER A 27 14.67 -11.23 -16.11
C SER A 27 15.01 -11.53 -14.65
N ARG A 28 15.04 -12.83 -14.28
CA ARG A 28 15.36 -13.27 -12.92
C ARG A 28 16.70 -12.72 -12.39
N ILE A 29 17.63 -12.39 -13.28
CA ILE A 29 18.99 -11.92 -12.95
C ILE A 29 19.01 -10.38 -12.80
N ALA A 30 18.02 -9.68 -13.34
CA ALA A 30 17.97 -8.22 -13.31
C ALA A 30 17.48 -7.69 -11.94
N LYS A 31 18.03 -6.54 -11.52
CA LYS A 31 17.70 -5.90 -10.23
C LYS A 31 16.26 -5.36 -10.13
N GLY A 32 15.51 -5.33 -11.23
CA GLY A 32 14.17 -4.76 -11.27
C GLY A 32 14.15 -3.22 -11.18
N LYS A 33 12.96 -2.68 -10.93
CA LYS A 33 12.73 -1.24 -10.73
C LYS A 33 12.36 -0.99 -9.27
N SER A 34 12.88 0.09 -8.70
CA SER A 34 12.52 0.48 -7.33
C SER A 34 11.01 0.71 -7.21
N ILE A 35 10.39 0.07 -6.23
CA ILE A 35 8.97 0.25 -5.91
C ILE A 35 8.67 1.69 -5.48
N ALA A 36 9.62 2.37 -4.83
CA ALA A 36 9.53 3.78 -4.47
C ALA A 36 9.51 4.73 -5.68
N ASN A 37 9.94 4.26 -6.88
CA ASN A 37 9.80 5.05 -8.11
C ASN A 37 8.48 4.79 -8.84
N LEU A 38 7.83 3.65 -8.55
CA LEU A 38 6.50 3.32 -9.08
C LEU A 38 5.40 4.04 -8.29
N LEU A 39 5.65 4.25 -7.00
CA LEU A 39 4.81 5.02 -6.11
C LEU A 39 5.35 6.46 -6.07
N ARG A 40 4.50 7.48 -6.23
CA ARG A 40 4.93 8.88 -6.13
C ARG A 40 5.11 9.30 -4.67
N LEU A 41 6.06 8.66 -3.98
CA LEU A 41 6.35 8.91 -2.57
C LEU A 41 6.92 10.32 -2.38
N GLN A 42 6.58 10.95 -1.25
CA GLN A 42 7.15 12.24 -0.87
C GLN A 42 8.57 12.07 -0.32
N PRO A 43 9.41 13.14 -0.33
CA PRO A 43 10.72 13.09 0.31
C PRO A 43 10.58 12.69 1.79
N GLY A 44 11.37 11.70 2.23
CA GLY A 44 11.33 11.16 3.60
C GLY A 44 10.24 10.11 3.85
N GLU A 45 9.34 9.89 2.89
CA GLU A 45 8.33 8.82 2.96
C GLU A 45 8.97 7.47 2.59
N SER A 46 8.84 6.49 3.49
CA SER A 46 9.33 5.12 3.27
C SER A 46 8.18 4.13 3.29
N ILE A 47 8.39 2.95 2.71
CA ILE A 47 7.41 1.87 2.75
C ILE A 47 7.49 1.19 4.11
N ALA A 48 6.37 1.13 4.82
CA ALA A 48 6.23 0.42 6.09
C ALA A 48 5.76 -1.03 5.88
N SER A 49 4.80 -1.27 4.98
CA SER A 49 4.27 -2.62 4.73
C SER A 49 3.58 -2.73 3.38
N ILE A 50 3.42 -3.96 2.88
CA ILE A 50 2.73 -4.28 1.63
C ILE A 50 1.73 -5.40 1.89
N LEU A 51 0.47 -5.18 1.52
CA LEU A 51 -0.60 -6.17 1.60
C LEU A 51 -1.11 -6.52 0.20
N SER A 52 -1.08 -7.81 -0.16
CA SER A 52 -1.67 -8.29 -1.40
C SER A 52 -3.17 -8.49 -1.22
N VAL A 53 -3.97 -7.78 -2.01
CA VAL A 53 -5.43 -7.87 -2.02
C VAL A 53 -5.88 -8.32 -3.40
N ARG A 54 -6.50 -9.50 -3.47
CA ARG A 54 -7.06 -10.03 -4.72
C ARG A 54 -8.39 -9.38 -5.04
N GLU A 55 -9.26 -9.35 -4.04
CA GLU A 55 -10.63 -8.83 -4.12
C GLU A 55 -10.91 -8.00 -2.86
N PHE A 56 -11.70 -6.94 -3.02
CA PHE A 56 -12.18 -6.14 -1.89
C PHE A 56 -13.53 -6.72 -1.47
N GLU A 57 -13.56 -7.35 -0.30
CA GLU A 57 -14.74 -8.03 0.23
C GLU A 57 -15.30 -7.29 1.45
N GLU A 58 -16.62 -7.36 1.62
CA GLU A 58 -17.30 -6.95 2.85
C GLU A 58 -16.85 -7.84 4.03
N ASP A 59 -17.05 -7.37 5.26
CA ASP A 59 -16.64 -8.03 6.51
C ASP A 59 -15.13 -8.35 6.67
N LYS A 60 -14.29 -7.94 5.72
CA LYS A 60 -12.83 -7.93 5.87
C LYS A 60 -12.34 -6.58 6.33
N PHE A 61 -11.25 -6.60 7.10
CA PHE A 61 -10.67 -5.40 7.69
C PHE A 61 -9.16 -5.40 7.54
N VAL A 62 -8.61 -4.21 7.35
CA VAL A 62 -7.18 -3.96 7.51
C VAL A 62 -6.96 -3.42 8.91
N MET A 63 -6.05 -4.08 9.63
CA MET A 63 -5.54 -3.58 10.89
C MET A 63 -4.16 -2.95 10.68
N VAL A 64 -4.01 -1.73 11.17
CA VAL A 64 -2.73 -1.02 11.21
C VAL A 64 -2.38 -0.77 12.67
N ALA A 65 -1.12 -0.98 13.02
CA ALA A 65 -0.55 -0.67 14.32
C ALA A 65 0.64 0.27 14.14
N THR A 66 0.74 1.30 14.98
CA THR A 66 1.90 2.20 15.03
C THR A 66 2.88 1.79 16.12
N GLU A 67 4.11 2.29 16.05
CA GLU A 67 5.14 2.08 17.07
C GLU A 67 4.71 2.60 18.46
N ARG A 68 3.79 3.57 18.52
CA ARG A 68 3.23 4.12 19.76
C ARG A 68 2.06 3.31 20.32
N GLY A 69 1.76 2.15 19.74
CA GLY A 69 0.68 1.28 20.20
C GLY A 69 -0.72 1.72 19.78
N ILE A 70 -0.85 2.68 18.85
CA ILE A 70 -2.15 3.07 18.30
C ILE A 70 -2.55 2.03 17.25
N VAL A 71 -3.75 1.47 17.40
CA VAL A 71 -4.31 0.50 16.46
C VAL A 71 -5.53 1.09 15.77
N LYS A 72 -5.57 0.96 14.44
CA LYS A 72 -6.73 1.34 13.62
C LYS A 72 -7.22 0.15 12.81
N LYS A 73 -8.52 -0.14 12.94
CA LYS A 73 -9.24 -1.12 12.14
C LYS A 73 -10.09 -0.39 11.11
N THR A 74 -9.87 -0.67 9.83
CA THR A 74 -10.63 -0.06 8.73
C THR A 74 -11.21 -1.16 7.85
N SER A 75 -12.45 -1.02 7.40
CA SER A 75 -13.04 -1.96 6.42
C SER A 75 -12.19 -2.03 5.16
N LEU A 76 -11.99 -3.24 4.62
CA LEU A 76 -11.27 -3.45 3.36
C LEU A 76 -11.95 -2.71 2.21
N MET A 77 -13.28 -2.60 2.26
CA MET A 77 -14.09 -1.86 1.26
C MET A 77 -13.75 -0.37 1.19
N ALA A 78 -13.22 0.24 2.26
CA ALA A 78 -12.74 1.62 2.23
C ALA A 78 -11.58 1.81 1.23
N TYR A 79 -10.88 0.74 0.88
CA TYR A 79 -9.75 0.74 -0.06
C TYR A 79 -10.12 0.27 -1.48
N SER A 80 -11.41 0.00 -1.75
CA SER A 80 -11.89 -0.52 -3.03
C SER A 80 -11.73 0.45 -4.22
N LYS A 81 -11.52 1.74 -3.96
CA LYS A 81 -11.41 2.79 -4.98
C LYS A 81 -10.01 3.42 -4.99
N PRO A 82 -9.09 2.95 -5.86
CA PRO A 82 -7.73 3.45 -5.94
C PRO A 82 -7.66 4.93 -6.33
N ARG A 83 -6.76 5.68 -5.69
CA ARG A 83 -6.44 7.08 -6.05
C ARG A 83 -4.97 7.21 -6.41
N GLN A 84 -4.65 7.94 -7.48
CA GLN A 84 -3.26 8.09 -7.97
C GLN A 84 -2.31 8.65 -6.90
N GLY A 85 -2.77 9.59 -6.08
CA GLY A 85 -1.97 10.20 -5.01
C GLY A 85 -1.94 9.41 -3.70
N GLY A 86 -2.55 8.22 -3.66
CA GLY A 86 -2.82 7.52 -2.41
C GLY A 86 -3.94 8.18 -1.59
N ILE A 87 -4.17 7.63 -0.39
CA ILE A 87 -5.06 8.21 0.62
C ILE A 87 -4.36 8.21 1.98
N ILE A 88 -4.85 9.04 2.90
CA ILE A 88 -4.45 8.97 4.31
C ILE A 88 -5.21 7.80 4.95
N GLY A 89 -4.47 6.75 5.32
CA GLY A 89 -5.00 5.58 6.01
C GLY A 89 -5.05 5.78 7.52
N LEU A 90 -4.05 6.48 8.06
CA LEU A 90 -3.90 6.80 9.47
C LEU A 90 -3.12 8.12 9.58
N THR A 91 -3.51 8.98 10.52
CA THR A 91 -2.63 10.08 10.95
C THR A 91 -1.67 9.50 11.97
N VAL A 92 -0.39 9.44 11.62
CA VAL A 92 0.66 9.06 12.57
C VAL A 92 1.05 10.35 13.27
N ASP A 93 0.50 10.56 14.46
CA ASP A 93 0.95 11.65 15.30
C ASP A 93 2.41 11.38 15.72
N GLU A 94 3.19 12.45 15.90
CA GLU A 94 4.38 12.41 16.76
C GLU A 94 3.94 12.16 18.20
#